data_AF-A0A8G1A1M2-F1
#
_entry.id   AF-A0A8G1A1M2-F1
#
_cell.length_a   1.000
_cell.length_b   1.000
_cell.length_c   1.000
_cell.angle_alpha   90.00
_cell.angle_beta   90.00
_cell.angle_gamma   90.00
#
_symmetry.space_group_name_H-M   'P 1'
#
loop_
_entity.id
_entity.type
_entity.pdbx_description
1 polymer ?
#
loop_
_entity_poly.entity_id
_entity_poly.type
_entity_poly.pdbx_seq_one_letter_code
_entity_poly.pdbx_strand_id
1 'polypeptide(L)'
;MKKVSFFLALGIVAMAAVFAGCTGTSPEATPTPTPVQTTTAVPTETTAAPSVQPEPTDEMPTNYRVKASAQKDPIDHMITVTFDGGMGQENVKEIKVTVTRSDGTTETQTMAKPSGKSLSTGESVEFAGTAQQDRIEVWATMDRPLGADGKTVFKIYDSALPLERP
;
A
#
# COMPACT_ATOMS: atom_id res chain seq x y z
N MET A 1 24.73 -7.50 -57.05
CA MET A 1 24.36 -7.75 -58.48
C MET A 1 22.92 -8.21 -58.50
N LYS A 2 21.94 -7.72 -59.27
CA LYS A 2 21.84 -6.76 -60.38
C LYS A 2 20.32 -6.46 -60.50
N LYS A 3 19.95 -5.18 -60.53
CA LYS A 3 18.98 -4.55 -61.46
C LYS A 3 17.88 -5.44 -62.07
N VAL A 4 16.67 -5.45 -61.50
CA VAL A 4 15.40 -5.54 -62.27
C VAL A 4 14.33 -4.71 -61.54
N SER A 5 14.62 -3.42 -61.39
CA SER A 5 13.55 -2.42 -61.29
C SER A 5 13.14 -2.06 -62.72
N PHE A 6 11.93 -1.54 -62.90
CA PHE A 6 11.43 -0.96 -64.16
C PHE A 6 11.25 -1.96 -65.30
N PHE A 7 10.03 -2.40 -65.61
CA PHE A 7 9.55 -2.48 -67.01
C PHE A 7 8.07 -2.88 -67.18
N LEU A 8 7.15 -2.53 -66.28
CA LEU A 8 5.73 -2.63 -66.67
C LEU A 8 4.82 -1.63 -65.94
N ALA A 9 5.28 -0.38 -65.88
CA ALA A 9 4.33 0.70 -66.08
C ALA A 9 3.70 0.51 -67.47
N LEU A 10 2.44 0.93 -67.63
CA LEU A 10 1.78 1.11 -68.93
C LEU A 10 1.11 -0.14 -69.52
N GLY A 11 0.03 -0.56 -68.88
CA GLY A 11 -0.86 -1.61 -69.40
C GLY A 11 -2.32 -1.37 -69.04
N ILE A 12 -2.92 -0.32 -69.62
CA ILE A 12 -4.33 -0.34 -70.07
C ILE A 12 -5.34 -0.31 -68.90
N VAL A 13 -5.89 0.83 -68.45
CA VAL A 13 -6.63 1.84 -69.24
C VAL A 13 -7.42 1.21 -70.39
N ALA A 14 -8.33 0.30 -70.04
CA ALA A 14 -9.55 -0.08 -70.77
C ALA A 14 -10.27 -1.06 -69.83
N MET A 15 -11.51 -0.92 -69.40
CA MET A 15 -12.68 -0.53 -70.16
C MET A 15 -13.84 -0.41 -69.15
N ALA A 16 -14.65 0.60 -69.36
CA ALA A 16 -15.95 0.87 -68.76
C ALA A 16 -16.85 -0.38 -68.50
N ALA A 17 -17.63 -0.34 -67.40
CA ALA A 17 -19.11 -0.42 -67.41
C ALA A 17 -19.67 -0.63 -65.97
N VAL A 18 -20.32 0.38 -65.36
CA VAL A 18 -21.78 0.61 -65.18
C VAL A 18 -22.53 -0.38 -64.26
N PHE A 19 -23.45 0.20 -63.45
CA PHE A 19 -24.58 -0.37 -62.67
C PHE A 19 -24.26 -0.80 -61.23
N ALA A 20 -24.73 -0.11 -60.18
CA ALA A 20 -26.10 0.09 -59.66
C ALA A 20 -26.57 -1.01 -58.69
N GLY A 21 -27.01 -0.60 -57.49
CA GLY A 21 -27.71 -1.42 -56.48
C GLY A 21 -26.79 -2.31 -55.62
N CYS A 22 -27.08 -2.67 -54.37
CA CYS A 22 -28.27 -2.48 -53.55
C CYS A 22 -27.88 -2.66 -52.07
N THR A 23 -28.75 -2.16 -51.20
CA THR A 23 -28.81 -2.30 -49.75
C THR A 23 -28.48 -3.70 -49.21
N GLY A 24 -27.78 -3.78 -48.06
CA GLY A 24 -27.64 -5.05 -47.34
C GLY A 24 -26.94 -4.88 -45.99
N THR A 25 -27.65 -5.27 -44.95
CA THR A 25 -27.47 -4.94 -43.52
C THR A 25 -26.33 -5.71 -42.84
N SER A 26 -25.80 -5.09 -41.77
CA SER A 26 -24.84 -5.55 -40.74
C SER A 26 -25.00 -7.03 -40.28
N PRO A 27 -23.92 -7.67 -39.77
CA PRO A 27 -23.56 -7.46 -38.37
C PRO A 27 -22.07 -7.16 -38.14
N GLU A 28 -21.86 -6.00 -37.53
CA GLU A 28 -20.96 -5.67 -36.43
C GLU A 28 -20.02 -6.81 -35.96
N ALA A 29 -18.73 -6.63 -36.25
CA ALA A 29 -17.67 -7.43 -35.67
C ALA A 29 -17.53 -7.06 -34.18
N THR A 30 -17.87 -8.00 -33.31
CA THR A 30 -17.53 -7.98 -31.88
C THR A 30 -16.04 -7.70 -31.69
N PRO A 31 -15.63 -6.63 -30.99
CA PRO A 31 -14.25 -6.51 -30.54
C PRO A 31 -14.02 -7.51 -29.40
N THR A 32 -13.00 -8.35 -29.56
CA THR A 32 -12.42 -9.17 -28.50
C THR A 32 -12.20 -8.33 -27.23
N PRO A 33 -12.64 -8.76 -26.04
CA PRO A 33 -12.36 -8.02 -24.82
C PRO A 33 -10.86 -8.06 -24.51
N THR A 34 -10.23 -6.89 -24.54
CA THR A 34 -8.92 -6.64 -23.91
C THR A 34 -9.02 -7.02 -22.44
N PRO A 35 -8.08 -7.79 -21.86
CA PRO A 35 -8.04 -8.01 -20.43
C PRO A 35 -7.88 -6.64 -19.75
N VAL A 36 -8.94 -6.21 -19.06
CA VAL A 36 -8.89 -5.06 -18.17
C VAL A 36 -7.90 -5.43 -17.08
N GLN A 37 -6.78 -4.71 -17.04
CA GLN A 37 -5.86 -4.77 -15.92
C GLN A 37 -6.64 -4.30 -14.70
N THR A 38 -7.06 -5.23 -13.84
CA THR A 38 -7.56 -4.92 -12.52
C THR A 38 -6.43 -4.24 -11.77
N THR A 39 -6.43 -2.91 -11.79
CA THR A 39 -5.63 -2.12 -10.89
C THR A 39 -6.21 -2.38 -9.51
N THR A 40 -5.58 -3.30 -8.77
CA THR A 40 -5.82 -3.45 -7.33
C THR A 40 -5.73 -2.06 -6.73
N ALA A 41 -6.86 -1.56 -6.20
CA ALA A 41 -6.87 -0.32 -5.47
C ALA A 41 -5.86 -0.44 -4.33
N VAL A 42 -4.78 0.33 -4.41
CA VAL A 42 -3.94 0.59 -3.25
C VAL A 42 -4.89 1.17 -2.20
N PRO A 43 -4.96 0.61 -0.98
CA PRO A 43 -5.82 1.16 0.05
C PRO A 43 -5.45 2.64 0.21
N THR A 44 -6.41 3.52 -0.03
CA THR A 44 -6.28 4.94 0.29
C THR A 44 -6.15 5.02 1.80
N GLU A 45 -4.91 5.11 2.29
CA GLU A 45 -4.65 5.58 3.65
C GLU A 45 -5.34 6.94 3.75
N THR A 46 -6.48 6.99 4.45
CA THR A 46 -7.07 8.26 4.84
C THR A 46 -6.12 8.85 5.86
N THR A 47 -5.16 9.64 5.40
CA THR A 47 -4.30 10.45 6.27
C THR A 47 -5.21 11.43 6.98
N ALA A 48 -5.64 11.08 8.19
CA ALA A 48 -6.29 12.01 9.10
C ALA A 48 -5.36 13.21 9.34
N ALA A 49 -5.92 14.39 9.59
CA ALA A 49 -5.12 15.54 10.01
C ALA A 49 -4.27 15.17 11.25
N PRO A 50 -3.03 15.68 11.37
CA PRO A 50 -2.17 15.35 12.49
C PRO A 50 -2.88 15.69 13.81
N SER A 51 -3.12 14.66 14.61
CA SER A 51 -3.82 14.74 15.90
C SER A 51 -2.99 14.03 16.94
N VAL A 52 -2.80 14.66 18.10
CA VAL A 52 -2.14 14.07 19.27
C VAL A 52 -3.09 13.26 20.15
N GLN A 53 -4.35 13.13 19.75
CA GLN A 53 -5.35 12.34 20.47
C GLN A 53 -5.39 10.91 19.91
N PRO A 54 -5.28 9.87 20.76
CA PRO A 54 -5.30 8.49 20.30
C PRO A 54 -6.68 8.08 19.80
N GLU A 55 -6.71 7.12 18.89
CA GLU A 55 -7.92 6.52 18.34
C GLU A 55 -8.03 5.04 18.72
N PRO A 56 -9.21 4.41 18.56
CA PRO A 56 -9.36 2.98 18.77
C PRO A 56 -8.42 2.16 17.87
N THR A 57 -7.81 1.12 18.44
CA THR A 57 -7.06 0.11 17.68
C THR A 57 -8.01 -0.87 16.99
N ASP A 58 -7.50 -1.56 15.97
CA ASP A 58 -8.25 -2.57 15.25
C ASP A 58 -8.29 -3.91 16.02
N GLU A 59 -9.42 -4.60 15.93
CA GLU A 59 -9.50 -5.97 16.43
C GLU A 59 -8.95 -6.96 15.41
N MET A 60 -7.87 -7.66 15.80
CA MET A 60 -7.27 -8.71 15.00
C MET A 60 -7.81 -10.09 15.39
N PRO A 61 -7.97 -11.02 14.42
CA PRO A 61 -8.38 -12.38 14.73
C PRO A 61 -7.37 -13.05 15.68
N THR A 62 -7.86 -13.84 16.64
CA THR A 62 -7.07 -14.34 17.78
C THR A 62 -5.75 -14.99 17.37
N ASN A 63 -5.74 -15.84 16.34
CA ASN A 63 -4.55 -16.57 15.88
C ASN A 63 -3.50 -15.69 15.17
N TYR A 64 -3.85 -14.44 14.85
CA TYR A 64 -3.01 -13.49 14.13
C TYR A 64 -2.68 -12.24 14.93
N ARG A 65 -3.02 -12.21 16.22
CA ARG A 65 -2.73 -11.07 17.09
C ARG A 65 -1.22 -10.86 17.20
N VAL A 66 -0.84 -9.59 17.09
CA VAL A 66 0.51 -9.10 17.36
C VAL A 66 0.42 -7.86 18.24
N LYS A 67 1.51 -7.53 18.92
CA LYS A 67 1.58 -6.45 19.88
C LYS A 67 2.80 -5.58 19.62
N ALA A 68 2.68 -4.32 20.02
CA ALA A 68 3.77 -3.38 20.08
C ALA A 68 3.63 -2.55 21.36
N SER A 69 4.75 -2.04 21.83
CA SER A 69 4.86 -1.16 22.97
C SER A 69 5.62 0.09 22.57
N ALA A 70 5.34 1.20 23.25
CA ALA A 70 6.05 2.45 23.06
C ALA A 70 6.38 3.03 24.44
N GLN A 71 7.60 3.52 24.58
CA GLN A 71 8.09 4.20 25.77
C GLN A 71 8.74 5.52 25.38
N LYS A 72 8.56 6.52 26.23
CA LYS A 72 9.20 7.82 26.08
C LYS A 72 10.13 8.07 27.26
N ASP A 73 11.37 8.40 26.97
CA ASP A 73 12.35 8.76 28.00
C ASP A 73 12.03 10.17 28.56
N PRO A 74 11.93 10.33 29.89
CA PRO A 74 11.58 11.60 30.50
C PRO A 74 12.72 12.64 30.46
N ILE A 75 13.97 12.23 30.23
CA ILE A 75 15.17 13.07 30.25
C ILE A 75 15.48 13.62 28.86
N ASP A 76 15.61 12.76 27.85
CA ASP A 76 15.98 13.16 26.49
C ASP A 76 14.80 13.19 25.50
N HIS A 77 13.62 12.76 25.96
CA HIS A 77 12.38 12.72 25.19
C HIS A 77 12.41 11.75 24.01
N MET A 78 13.38 10.83 23.95
CA MET A 78 13.41 9.81 22.92
C MET A 78 12.25 8.85 23.08
N ILE A 79 11.58 8.56 21.98
CA ILE A 79 10.48 7.60 21.91
C ILE A 79 11.00 6.33 21.26
N THR A 80 11.02 5.25 22.01
CA THR A 80 11.36 3.92 21.52
C THR A 80 10.08 3.12 21.34
N VAL A 81 9.84 2.66 20.12
CA VAL A 81 8.71 1.79 19.79
C VAL A 81 9.24 0.41 19.48
N THR A 82 8.74 -0.59 20.19
CA THR A 82 9.23 -1.96 20.15
C THR A 82 8.13 -2.90 19.68
N PHE A 83 8.48 -3.81 18.78
CA PHE A 83 7.61 -4.88 18.36
C PHE A 83 7.67 -6.05 19.37
N ASP A 84 6.59 -6.30 20.09
CA ASP A 84 6.52 -7.31 21.15
C ASP A 84 6.22 -8.72 20.61
N GLY A 85 6.01 -8.86 19.30
CA GLY A 85 5.67 -10.14 18.67
C GLY A 85 4.22 -10.56 18.87
N GLY A 86 3.95 -11.86 18.71
CA GLY A 86 2.63 -12.46 18.92
C GLY A 86 2.40 -13.69 18.05
N MET A 87 1.21 -14.30 18.18
CA MET A 87 0.85 -15.49 17.40
C MET A 87 0.87 -15.23 15.88
N GLY A 88 0.55 -14.00 15.48
CA GLY A 88 0.54 -13.59 14.07
C GLY A 88 1.89 -13.20 13.48
N GLN A 89 2.97 -13.17 14.26
CA GLN A 89 4.27 -12.58 13.89
C GLN A 89 4.83 -13.11 12.57
N GLU A 90 4.69 -14.41 12.30
CA GLU A 90 5.14 -15.03 11.04
C GLU A 90 4.44 -14.46 9.78
N ASN A 91 3.27 -13.86 9.96
CA ASN A 91 2.45 -13.28 8.90
C ASN A 91 2.62 -11.77 8.79
N VAL A 92 3.41 -11.12 9.65
CA VAL A 92 3.66 -9.68 9.58
C VAL A 92 4.63 -9.40 8.45
N LYS A 93 4.21 -8.60 7.48
CA LYS A 93 5.03 -8.11 6.38
C LYS A 93 5.91 -6.94 6.83
N GLU A 94 5.31 -6.02 7.56
CA GLU A 94 5.96 -4.81 8.05
C GLU A 94 5.15 -4.21 9.21
N ILE A 95 5.85 -3.46 10.06
CA ILE A 95 5.27 -2.58 11.07
C ILE A 95 5.60 -1.15 10.70
N LYS A 96 4.58 -0.33 10.44
CA LYS A 96 4.72 1.11 10.21
C LYS A 96 4.42 1.84 11.51
N VAL A 97 5.37 2.64 11.98
CA VAL A 97 5.23 3.47 13.19
C VAL A 97 5.16 4.92 12.78
N THR A 98 4.15 5.64 13.25
CA THR A 98 3.98 7.07 13.02
C THR A 98 3.92 7.79 14.36
N VAL A 99 4.80 8.78 14.53
CA VAL A 99 4.83 9.64 15.71
C VAL A 99 4.34 11.02 15.31
N THR A 100 3.24 11.45 15.90
CA THR A 100 2.74 12.83 15.81
C THR A 100 3.18 13.59 17.04
N ARG A 101 4.09 14.54 16.83
CA ARG A 101 4.64 15.38 17.88
C ARG A 101 3.68 16.51 18.25
N SER A 102 3.80 17.00 19.48
CA SER A 102 3.05 18.18 19.94
C SER A 102 3.32 19.46 19.13
N ASP A 103 4.48 19.56 18.48
CA ASP A 103 4.86 20.68 17.61
C ASP A 103 4.18 20.64 16.22
N GLY A 104 3.37 19.61 15.96
CA GLY A 104 2.67 19.39 14.69
C GLY A 104 3.49 18.60 13.66
N THR A 105 4.74 18.25 13.96
CA THR A 105 5.57 17.40 13.10
C THR A 105 5.10 15.96 13.17
N THR A 106 5.07 15.29 12.03
CA THR A 106 4.80 13.85 11.95
C THR A 106 6.02 13.15 11.36
N GLU A 107 6.48 12.09 12.01
CA GLU A 107 7.57 11.25 11.51
C GLU A 107 7.09 9.80 11.39
N THR A 108 7.50 9.12 10.33
CA THR A 108 7.14 7.72 10.09
C THR A 108 8.38 6.90 9.82
N GLN A 109 8.48 5.75 10.49
CA GLN A 109 9.50 4.73 10.23
C GLN A 109 8.83 3.36 10.05
N THR A 110 9.57 2.41 9.49
CA THR A 110 9.04 1.08 9.17
C THR A 110 10.04 -0.01 9.52
N MET A 111 9.57 -1.03 10.22
CA MET A 111 10.29 -2.28 10.47
C MET A 111 9.76 -3.33 9.49
N ALA A 112 10.55 -3.62 8.45
CA ALA A 112 10.14 -4.52 7.38
C ALA A 112 10.67 -5.94 7.63
N LYS A 113 9.85 -6.95 7.32
CA LYS A 113 10.25 -8.35 7.44
C LYS A 113 11.48 -8.65 6.57
N PRO A 114 12.58 -9.15 7.15
CA PRO A 114 13.77 -9.51 6.38
C PRO A 114 13.51 -10.74 5.49
N SER A 115 14.12 -10.78 4.31
CA SER A 115 13.93 -11.85 3.33
C SER A 115 14.17 -13.25 3.92
N GLY A 116 13.16 -14.12 3.84
CA GLY A 116 13.24 -15.50 4.31
C GLY A 116 13.25 -15.68 5.83
N LYS A 117 12.95 -14.63 6.59
CA LYS A 117 12.82 -14.64 8.05
C LYS A 117 11.56 -13.88 8.46
N SER A 118 11.20 -13.97 9.72
CA SER A 118 10.10 -13.18 10.31
C SER A 118 10.66 -12.01 11.09
N LEU A 119 9.84 -10.97 11.25
CA LEU A 119 10.22 -9.80 12.06
C LEU A 119 10.57 -10.26 13.47
N SER A 120 11.65 -9.74 14.05
CA SER A 120 12.13 -10.23 15.34
C SER A 120 11.38 -9.56 16.49
N THR A 121 11.01 -10.34 17.49
CA THR A 121 10.51 -9.77 18.76
C THR A 121 11.61 -8.94 19.41
N GLY A 122 11.28 -7.73 19.84
CA GLY A 122 12.24 -6.76 20.38
C GLY A 122 12.88 -5.86 19.32
N GLU A 123 12.54 -6.02 18.05
CA GLU A 123 12.93 -5.04 17.02
C GLU A 123 12.27 -3.70 17.33
N SER A 124 13.06 -2.63 17.26
CA SER A 124 12.63 -1.31 17.69
C SER A 124 13.08 -0.21 16.74
N VAL A 125 12.30 0.88 16.74
CA VAL A 125 12.62 2.13 16.06
C VAL A 125 12.57 3.27 17.06
N GLU A 126 13.39 4.29 16.82
CA GLU A 126 13.55 5.43 17.71
C GLU A 126 13.16 6.71 16.99
N PHE A 127 12.47 7.58 17.72
CA PHE A 127 12.06 8.90 17.26
C PHE A 127 12.45 9.93 18.29
N ALA A 128 12.88 11.11 17.83
CA ALA A 128 12.92 12.26 18.73
C ALA A 128 11.49 12.61 19.16
N GLY A 129 11.22 12.78 20.45
CA GLY A 129 9.94 13.28 20.95
C GLY A 129 10.02 14.76 21.33
N THR A 130 8.97 15.26 21.95
CA THR A 130 8.89 16.63 22.47
C THR A 130 8.82 16.67 24.00
N ALA A 131 8.95 17.85 24.60
CA ALA A 131 8.69 18.03 26.03
C ALA A 131 7.18 18.05 26.37
N GLN A 132 6.30 17.66 25.46
CA GLN A 132 4.86 17.60 25.69
C GLN A 132 4.34 16.20 25.31
N GLN A 133 3.02 16.04 25.26
CA GLN A 133 2.41 14.78 24.85
C GLN A 133 2.60 14.55 23.34
N ASP A 134 3.12 13.39 22.97
CA ASP A 134 3.23 12.94 21.58
C ASP A 134 2.33 11.71 21.38
N ARG A 135 1.74 11.56 20.20
CA ARG A 135 0.93 10.37 19.83
C ARG A 135 1.75 9.42 18.99
N ILE A 136 1.65 8.14 19.30
CA ILE A 136 2.31 7.06 18.59
C ILE A 136 1.23 6.13 18.05
N GLU A 137 1.29 5.91 16.75
CA GLU A 137 0.45 4.96 16.03
C GLU A 137 1.33 3.85 15.46
N VAL A 138 0.94 2.60 15.69
CA VAL A 138 1.62 1.44 15.13
C VAL A 138 0.63 0.63 14.31
N TRP A 139 1.01 0.41 13.06
CA TRP A 139 0.23 -0.30 12.07
C TRP A 139 0.98 -1.56 11.65
N ALA A 140 0.32 -2.71 11.73
CA ALA A 140 0.81 -3.98 11.21
C ALA A 140 0.21 -4.26 9.84
N THR A 141 1.06 -4.46 8.85
CA THR A 141 0.67 -4.98 7.54
C THR A 141 0.95 -6.48 7.52
N MET A 142 -0.04 -7.26 7.10
CA MET A 142 0.02 -8.71 7.01
C MET A 142 0.34 -9.16 5.59
N ASP A 143 1.06 -10.28 5.48
CA ASP A 143 1.41 -10.95 4.22
C ASP A 143 0.18 -11.53 3.49
N ARG A 144 -0.96 -11.65 4.19
CA ARG A 144 -2.22 -12.16 3.65
C ARG A 144 -3.44 -11.44 4.24
N PRO A 145 -4.58 -11.42 3.52
CA PRO A 145 -5.84 -10.92 4.07
C PRO A 145 -6.29 -11.77 5.25
N LEU A 146 -6.77 -11.11 6.31
CA LEU A 146 -7.27 -11.73 7.53
C LEU A 146 -8.73 -11.33 7.77
N GLY A 147 -9.46 -12.19 8.47
CA GLY A 147 -10.87 -11.97 8.81
C GLY A 147 -11.82 -12.13 7.62
N ALA A 148 -13.12 -11.94 7.88
CA ALA A 148 -14.15 -12.00 6.84
C ALA A 148 -14.04 -10.84 5.84
N ASP A 149 -13.55 -9.69 6.30
CA ASP A 149 -13.41 -8.46 5.51
C ASP A 149 -12.15 -8.43 4.66
N GLY A 150 -11.28 -9.46 4.78
CA GLY A 150 -10.05 -9.56 4.01
C GLY A 150 -9.03 -8.45 4.28
N LYS A 151 -9.06 -7.85 5.48
CA LYS A 151 -8.18 -6.74 5.86
C LYS A 151 -6.74 -7.23 6.00
N THR A 152 -5.78 -6.47 5.47
CA THR A 152 -4.34 -6.77 5.59
C THR A 152 -3.61 -5.81 6.53
N VAL A 153 -4.16 -4.62 6.80
CA VAL A 153 -3.53 -3.59 7.62
C VAL A 153 -4.33 -3.36 8.90
N PHE A 154 -3.68 -3.40 10.04
CA PHE A 154 -4.31 -3.29 11.35
C PHE A 154 -3.56 -2.27 12.22
N LYS A 155 -4.27 -1.31 12.81
CA LYS A 155 -3.77 -0.44 13.88
C LYS A 155 -3.67 -1.29 15.15
N ILE A 156 -2.45 -1.62 15.57
CA ILE A 156 -2.22 -2.53 16.71
C ILE A 156 -1.90 -1.80 18.00
N TYR A 157 -1.46 -0.54 17.90
CA TYR A 157 -1.17 0.32 19.03
C TYR A 157 -1.47 1.77 18.65
N ASP A 158 -2.10 2.49 19.56
CA ASP A 158 -2.35 3.92 19.44
C ASP A 158 -2.37 4.49 20.85
N SER A 159 -1.40 5.34 21.18
CA SER A 159 -1.29 5.91 22.51
C SER A 159 -0.71 7.31 22.45
N ALA A 160 -1.18 8.14 23.36
CA ALA A 160 -0.54 9.41 23.68
C ALA A 160 0.42 9.20 24.85
N LEU A 161 1.71 9.44 24.64
CA LEU A 161 2.73 9.37 25.68
C LEU A 161 2.94 10.76 26.29
N PRO A 162 2.49 11.01 27.54
CA PRO A 162 2.84 12.22 28.25
C PRO A 162 4.32 12.19 28.66
N LEU A 163 4.85 13.33 29.10
CA LEU A 163 6.07 13.30 29.91
C LEU A 163 5.73 12.66 31.27
N GLU A 164 6.22 11.45 31.51
CA GLU A 164 6.20 10.88 32.86
C GLU A 164 7.12 11.73 33.74
N ARG A 165 6.54 12.43 34.73
CA ARG A 165 7.35 13.15 35.72
C ARG A 165 7.96 12.11 36.66
N PRO A 166 9.27 12.19 36.96
CA PRO A 166 9.93 11.30 37.90
C PRO A 166 9.39 11.43 39.34
#